data_AF-A0A438EGL4-F1
#
_entry.id   AF-A0A438EGL4-F1
#
_cell.length_a   1.000
_cell.length_b   1.000
_cell.length_c   1.000
_cell.angle_alpha   90.00
_cell.angle_beta   90.00
_cell.angle_gamma   90.00
#
_symmetry.space_group_name_H-M   'P 1'
#
loop_
_entity.id
_entity.type
_entity.pdbx_description
1 polymer ?
#
loop_
_entity_poly.entity_id
_entity_poly.type
_entity_poly.pdbx_seq_one_letter_code
_entity_poly.pdbx_strand_id
1 'polypeptide(L)'
;MGRLDIQIEIERQSRWIPTNGRIQRLQTIALSNSDASIPNVKEWRQPRADRPHNHMDLQLYRAATEADVDGFLNVLERVSTEKNLTLASIFDQVTPLKNTLLHVAAASGNLEIVALIVYRYPWLATKTNSNGDTALHLAAKAGDELTLSVIVQLLTSDVHSQSSGYSRVWVKEVEDDDLPFRKRNKQGNTALHEALINGHQWVALNLFGSDPQVVFYLNREGKSPLYLAAEAGYDSCVLAMPQSSSWQ
;
A
#
# COMPACT_ATOMS: atom_id res chain seq x y z
N MET A 1 -33.86 8.51 7.16
CA MET A 1 -33.70 7.80 5.88
C MET A 1 -32.69 8.60 5.07
N GLY A 2 -31.39 8.33 5.07
CA GLY A 2 -30.73 7.03 5.12
C GLY A 2 -30.37 6.58 3.69
N ARG A 3 -29.70 7.45 2.92
CA ARG A 3 -29.04 7.15 1.65
C ARG A 3 -27.83 8.07 1.52
N LEU A 4 -26.64 7.48 1.62
CA LEU A 4 -25.39 8.08 1.16
C LEU A 4 -25.39 7.90 -0.35
N ASP A 5 -25.78 8.94 -1.08
CA ASP A 5 -25.55 9.04 -2.52
C ASP A 5 -24.07 9.37 -2.73
N ILE A 6 -23.26 8.31 -2.83
CA ILE A 6 -21.86 8.38 -3.23
C ILE A 6 -21.85 8.37 -4.76
N GLN A 7 -22.00 9.54 -5.37
CA GLN A 7 -21.58 9.77 -6.74
C GLN A 7 -20.14 10.29 -6.71
N ILE A 8 -19.22 9.38 -7.04
CA ILE A 8 -17.82 9.66 -7.29
C ILE A 8 -17.74 10.40 -8.62
N GLU A 9 -17.84 11.73 -8.58
CA GLU A 9 -17.50 12.58 -9.71
C GLU A 9 -16.13 13.20 -9.45
N ILE A 10 -15.14 12.57 -10.07
CA ILE A 10 -13.76 13.02 -10.17
C ILE A 10 -13.77 14.27 -11.05
N GLU A 11 -13.93 15.46 -10.48
CA GLU A 11 -13.23 16.67 -10.95
C GLU A 11 -13.47 17.91 -10.07
N ARG A 12 -12.35 18.63 -9.88
CA ARG A 12 -12.21 20.02 -9.41
C ARG A 12 -12.44 20.30 -7.92
N GLN A 13 -11.30 20.36 -7.24
CA GLN A 13 -10.99 21.29 -6.15
C GLN A 13 -11.73 21.07 -4.83
N SER A 14 -11.43 19.97 -4.14
CA SER A 14 -11.40 19.96 -2.66
C SER A 14 -10.44 18.87 -2.18
N ARG A 15 -9.20 19.30 -2.04
CA ARG A 15 -8.09 18.74 -1.25
C ARG A 15 -8.57 17.65 -0.26
N TRP A 16 -8.11 16.41 -0.41
CA TRP A 16 -8.17 15.41 0.65
C TRP A 16 -7.49 16.02 1.89
N ILE A 17 -8.30 16.47 2.84
CA ILE A 17 -7.85 17.02 4.11
C ILE A 17 -8.39 16.04 5.15
N PRO A 18 -7.60 15.06 5.60
CA PRO A 18 -8.00 14.27 6.74
C PRO A 18 -8.05 15.25 7.91
N THR A 19 -9.25 15.47 8.46
CA THR A 19 -9.57 16.18 9.72
C THR A 19 -8.32 16.59 10.53
N ASN A 20 -7.79 17.76 10.17
CA ASN A 20 -6.42 18.22 10.44
C ASN A 20 -5.96 18.22 11.91
N GLY A 21 -6.84 18.15 12.91
CA GLY A 21 -6.46 18.38 14.31
C GLY A 21 -5.77 17.20 15.01
N ARG A 22 -6.25 15.96 14.81
CA ARG A 22 -5.74 14.79 15.55
C ARG A 22 -4.41 14.28 15.00
N ILE A 23 -4.31 14.16 13.68
CA ILE A 23 -3.07 13.73 13.01
C ILE A 23 -1.95 14.77 13.23
N GLN A 24 -2.26 16.08 13.22
CA GLN A 24 -1.26 17.11 13.55
C GLN A 24 -0.83 17.06 15.02
N ARG A 25 -1.72 16.75 15.96
CA ARG A 25 -1.32 16.54 17.37
C ARG A 25 -0.40 15.33 17.55
N LEU A 26 -0.69 14.23 16.87
CA LEU A 26 0.20 13.06 16.83
C LEU A 26 1.55 13.38 16.19
N GLN A 27 1.59 14.29 15.22
CA GLN A 27 2.83 14.82 14.65
C GLN A 27 3.63 15.62 15.68
N THR A 28 3.00 16.53 16.44
CA THR A 28 3.67 17.32 17.47
C THR A 28 4.28 16.45 18.56
N ILE A 29 3.55 15.42 19.01
CA ILE A 29 4.04 14.47 20.03
C ILE A 29 5.21 13.63 19.49
N ALA A 30 5.17 13.23 18.22
CA ALA A 30 6.27 12.49 17.59
C ALA A 30 7.52 13.34 17.40
N LEU A 31 7.36 14.64 17.09
CA LEU A 31 8.46 15.59 16.90
C LEU A 31 9.06 16.09 18.22
N SER A 32 8.28 16.21 19.29
CA SER A 32 8.77 16.62 20.62
C SER A 32 9.60 15.53 21.30
N ASN A 33 9.38 14.27 20.94
CA ASN A 33 10.02 13.10 21.56
C ASN A 33 11.23 12.57 20.79
N SER A 34 11.61 13.21 19.67
CA SER A 34 12.80 12.87 18.91
C SER A 34 13.62 14.11 18.60
N ASP A 35 14.87 14.13 19.06
CA ASP A 35 15.91 15.11 18.65
C ASP A 35 16.38 14.86 17.19
N ALA A 36 15.48 14.38 16.33
CA ALA A 36 15.79 13.85 15.01
C ALA A 36 15.10 14.66 13.94
N SER A 37 15.91 15.40 13.18
CA SER A 37 15.59 15.76 11.80
C SER A 37 15.03 14.52 11.08
N ILE A 38 14.00 14.72 10.25
CA ILE A 38 13.38 13.64 9.47
C ILE A 38 14.49 12.84 8.77
N PRO A 39 14.63 11.53 9.03
CA PRO A 39 15.78 10.79 8.53
C PRO A 39 15.74 10.79 6.99
N ASN A 40 16.89 11.02 6.36
CA ASN A 40 17.03 11.09 4.91
C ASN A 40 16.52 9.77 4.28
N VAL A 41 15.97 9.80 3.06
CA VAL A 41 15.55 8.61 2.30
C VAL A 41 16.62 7.50 2.32
N LYS A 42 17.90 7.90 2.33
CA LYS A 42 19.04 6.98 2.46
C LYS A 42 19.13 6.25 3.80
N GLU A 43 18.68 6.85 4.90
CA GLU A 43 18.62 6.21 6.23
C GLU A 43 17.48 5.18 6.32
N TRP A 44 16.49 5.26 5.44
CA TRP A 44 15.39 4.27 5.37
C TRP A 44 15.76 3.05 4.51
N ARG A 45 16.85 3.14 3.72
CA ARG A 45 17.44 2.01 2.97
C ARG A 45 18.18 1.02 3.85
N GLN A 46 18.60 1.43 5.04
CA GLN A 46 19.35 0.53 5.91
C GLN A 46 18.38 -0.43 6.61
N PRO A 47 18.55 -1.76 6.47
CA PRO A 47 17.89 -2.70 7.35
C PRO A 47 18.28 -2.32 8.77
N ARG A 48 17.36 -1.75 9.53
CA ARG A 48 17.60 -1.46 10.95
C ARG A 48 17.79 -2.81 11.61
N ALA A 49 19.05 -3.15 11.89
CA ALA A 49 19.45 -4.40 12.48
C ALA A 49 18.62 -4.68 13.75
N ASP A 50 18.06 -5.88 13.80
CA ASP A 50 17.69 -6.67 14.96
C ASP A 50 17.36 -5.88 16.22
N ARG A 51 16.22 -5.17 16.22
CA ARG A 51 15.61 -4.74 17.49
C ARG A 51 14.83 -5.91 18.09
N PRO A 52 15.09 -6.27 19.35
CA PRO A 52 14.35 -7.33 20.02
C PRO A 52 12.93 -6.82 20.26
N HIS A 53 11.94 -7.63 19.85
CA HIS A 53 10.49 -7.43 20.00
C HIS A 53 9.80 -6.65 18.87
N ASN A 54 9.61 -7.29 17.73
CA ASN A 54 8.88 -6.73 16.58
C ASN A 54 7.54 -7.44 16.30
N HIS A 55 6.89 -7.94 17.35
CA HIS A 55 5.57 -8.58 17.24
C HIS A 55 4.47 -7.52 17.30
N MET A 56 3.59 -7.54 16.31
CA MET A 56 2.43 -6.66 16.26
C MET A 56 1.55 -6.84 17.49
N ASP A 57 1.24 -5.73 18.16
CA ASP A 57 0.25 -5.72 19.22
C ASP A 57 -1.10 -6.25 18.71
N LEU A 58 -1.71 -7.16 19.46
CA LEU A 58 -2.96 -7.80 19.05
C LEU A 58 -4.11 -6.80 18.87
N GLN A 59 -4.16 -5.74 19.67
CA GLN A 59 -5.17 -4.69 19.51
C GLN A 59 -4.88 -3.83 18.30
N LEU A 60 -3.61 -3.53 17.99
CA LEU A 60 -3.26 -2.85 16.74
C LEU A 60 -3.66 -3.67 15.52
N TYR A 61 -3.43 -4.99 15.57
CA TYR A 61 -3.88 -5.90 14.53
C TYR A 61 -5.40 -5.81 14.33
N ARG A 62 -6.18 -5.95 15.41
CA ARG A 62 -7.66 -5.90 15.34
C ARG A 62 -8.16 -4.55 14.82
N ALA A 63 -7.62 -3.46 15.36
CA ALA A 63 -8.01 -2.13 14.92
C ALA A 63 -7.65 -1.87 13.44
N ALA A 64 -6.55 -2.45 12.94
CA ALA A 64 -6.20 -2.37 11.53
C ALA A 64 -7.11 -3.22 10.62
N THR A 65 -7.78 -4.24 11.16
CA THR A 65 -8.79 -5.03 10.44
C THR A 65 -10.20 -4.41 10.48
N GLU A 66 -10.44 -3.48 11.40
CA GLU A 66 -11.73 -2.79 11.56
C GLU A 66 -11.78 -1.51 10.69
N ALA A 67 -12.93 -1.24 10.08
CA ALA A 67 -13.15 -0.02 9.28
C ALA A 67 -13.44 1.21 10.17
N ASP A 68 -12.62 1.41 11.20
CA ASP A 68 -12.73 2.51 12.17
C ASP A 68 -11.35 3.19 12.35
N VAL A 69 -11.15 4.29 11.62
CA VAL A 69 -9.90 5.06 11.69
C VAL A 69 -9.69 5.72 13.05
N ASP A 70 -10.76 6.17 13.71
CA ASP A 70 -10.66 6.81 15.03
C ASP A 70 -10.31 5.77 16.10
N GLY A 71 -10.95 4.59 16.05
CA GLY A 71 -10.59 3.43 16.87
C GLY A 71 -9.13 3.02 16.68
N PHE A 72 -8.67 2.94 15.43
CA PHE A 72 -7.26 2.68 15.10
C PHE A 72 -6.30 3.72 15.70
N LEU A 73 -6.61 5.01 15.58
CA LEU A 73 -5.81 6.09 16.16
C LEU A 73 -5.76 6.03 17.70
N ASN A 74 -6.90 5.74 18.36
CA ASN A 74 -6.94 5.58 19.81
C ASN A 74 -6.05 4.42 20.27
N VAL A 75 -6.04 3.29 19.55
CA VAL A 75 -5.15 2.16 19.87
C VAL A 75 -3.69 2.50 19.63
N LEU A 76 -3.36 3.24 18.55
CA LEU A 76 -2.00 3.74 18.32
C LEU A 76 -1.50 4.63 19.48
N GLU A 77 -2.32 5.58 19.93
CA GLU A 77 -2.02 6.46 21.07
C GLU A 77 -1.79 5.66 22.35
N ARG A 78 -2.68 4.70 22.61
CA ARG A 78 -2.60 3.85 23.79
C ARG A 78 -1.36 2.96 23.79
N VAL A 79 -1.05 2.29 22.68
CA VAL A 79 0.15 1.44 22.57
C VAL A 79 1.43 2.27 22.65
N SER A 80 1.45 3.46 22.05
CA SER A 80 2.56 4.41 22.16
C SER A 80 2.83 4.80 23.61
N THR A 81 1.79 5.17 24.35
CA THR A 81 1.90 5.63 25.75
C THR A 81 2.18 4.50 26.73
N GLU A 82 1.43 3.40 26.70
CA GLU A 82 1.58 2.28 27.63
C GLU A 82 2.92 1.56 27.48
N LYS A 83 3.41 1.40 26.24
CA LYS A 83 4.66 0.68 25.95
C LYS A 83 5.85 1.61 25.75
N ASN A 84 5.65 2.92 25.85
CA ASN A 84 6.65 3.96 25.58
C ASN A 84 7.37 3.75 24.23
N LEU A 85 6.60 3.43 23.18
CA LEU A 85 7.11 3.15 21.84
C LEU A 85 6.95 4.36 20.93
N THR A 86 7.93 4.58 20.06
CA THR A 86 7.77 5.56 18.98
C THR A 86 6.81 5.03 17.92
N LEU A 87 6.11 5.92 17.20
CA LEU A 87 5.27 5.52 16.07
C LEU A 87 6.06 4.72 15.01
N ALA A 88 7.31 5.08 14.75
CA ALA A 88 8.18 4.32 13.85
C ALA A 88 8.35 2.87 14.34
N SER A 89 8.60 2.67 15.64
CA SER A 89 8.71 1.32 16.22
C SER A 89 7.39 0.57 16.18
N ILE A 90 6.24 1.25 16.24
CA ILE A 90 4.93 0.62 16.10
C ILE A 90 4.69 0.17 14.67
N PHE A 91 4.96 1.04 13.69
CA PHE A 91 4.79 0.72 12.26
C PHE A 91 5.82 -0.28 11.72
N ASP A 92 6.95 -0.44 12.40
CA ASP A 92 7.92 -1.51 12.12
C ASP A 92 7.42 -2.89 12.61
N GLN A 93 6.43 -2.96 13.52
CA GLN A 93 5.91 -4.23 14.03
C GLN A 93 5.28 -5.08 12.93
N VAL A 94 5.45 -6.39 13.06
CA VAL A 94 4.91 -7.37 12.12
C VAL A 94 4.22 -8.53 12.82
N THR A 95 3.28 -9.15 12.11
CA THR A 95 2.68 -10.41 12.56
C THR A 95 3.69 -11.57 12.45
N PRO A 96 3.39 -12.78 12.99
CA PRO A 96 4.23 -13.96 12.77
C PRO A 96 4.47 -14.30 11.28
N LEU A 97 3.53 -13.93 10.40
CA LEU A 97 3.68 -14.06 8.95
C LEU A 97 4.39 -12.86 8.30
N LYS A 98 5.04 -12.01 9.09
CA LYS A 98 5.72 -10.78 8.66
C LYS A 98 4.80 -9.74 7.98
N ASN A 99 3.48 -9.79 8.20
CA ASN A 99 2.59 -8.74 7.71
C ASN A 99 2.83 -7.48 8.53
N THR A 100 3.11 -6.36 7.86
CA THR A 100 3.11 -5.02 8.46
C THR A 100 1.67 -4.54 8.67
N LEU A 101 1.46 -3.44 9.40
CA LEU A 101 0.12 -2.84 9.54
C LEU A 101 -0.52 -2.50 8.18
N LEU A 102 0.30 -2.06 7.21
CA LEU A 102 -0.20 -1.78 5.86
C LEU A 102 -0.72 -3.04 5.15
N HIS A 103 -0.07 -4.20 5.34
CA HIS A 103 -0.56 -5.46 4.79
C HIS A 103 -1.93 -5.83 5.37
N VAL A 104 -2.09 -5.69 6.69
CA VAL A 104 -3.34 -6.04 7.39
C VAL A 104 -4.48 -5.12 6.95
N ALA A 105 -4.24 -3.81 6.91
CA ALA A 105 -5.24 -2.84 6.47
C ALA A 105 -5.61 -3.02 4.99
N ALA A 106 -4.63 -3.27 4.11
CA ALA A 106 -4.88 -3.50 2.69
C ALA A 106 -5.67 -4.79 2.42
N ALA A 107 -5.35 -5.88 3.12
CA ALA A 107 -6.09 -7.13 3.01
C ALA A 107 -7.54 -7.01 3.51
N SER A 108 -7.81 -6.05 4.40
CA SER A 108 -9.14 -5.81 4.98
C SER A 108 -9.96 -4.77 4.21
N GLY A 109 -9.37 -4.11 3.19
CA GLY A 109 -10.04 -3.05 2.44
C GLY A 109 -10.28 -1.76 3.21
N ASN A 110 -9.49 -1.51 4.26
CA ASN A 110 -9.67 -0.35 5.14
C ASN A 110 -9.03 0.90 4.52
N LEU A 111 -9.71 1.46 3.52
CA LEU A 111 -9.26 2.60 2.70
C LEU A 111 -8.63 3.74 3.51
N GLU A 112 -9.30 4.20 4.56
CA GLU A 112 -8.86 5.35 5.36
C GLU A 112 -7.58 5.06 6.14
N ILE A 113 -7.50 3.86 6.73
CA ILE A 113 -6.31 3.39 7.44
C ILE A 113 -5.15 3.22 6.46
N VAL A 114 -5.40 2.64 5.28
CA VAL A 114 -4.40 2.49 4.22
C VAL A 114 -3.88 3.85 3.75
N ALA A 115 -4.77 4.80 3.46
CA ALA A 115 -4.40 6.15 3.05
C ALA A 115 -3.49 6.82 4.10
N LEU A 116 -3.87 6.73 5.37
CA LEU A 116 -3.10 7.28 6.48
C LEU A 116 -1.70 6.67 6.56
N ILE A 117 -1.61 5.35 6.46
CA ILE A 117 -0.33 4.64 6.58
C ILE A 117 0.57 4.95 5.39
N VAL A 118 0.08 4.88 4.14
CA VAL A 118 0.89 5.14 2.94
C VAL A 118 1.35 6.59 2.89
N TYR A 119 0.48 7.54 3.26
CA TYR A 119 0.83 8.96 3.29
C TYR A 119 1.98 9.25 4.26
N ARG A 120 1.99 8.60 5.43
CA ARG A 120 2.99 8.87 6.48
C ARG A 120 4.24 7.98 6.38
N TYR A 121 4.07 6.74 5.95
CA TYR A 121 5.06 5.67 5.96
C TYR A 121 5.14 4.97 4.58
N PRO A 122 5.42 5.71 3.48
CA PRO A 122 5.31 5.19 2.12
C PRO A 122 6.23 3.97 1.84
N TRP A 123 7.36 3.87 2.54
CA TRP A 123 8.28 2.72 2.41
C TRP A 123 7.65 1.39 2.86
N LEU A 124 6.57 1.40 3.64
CA LEU A 124 5.85 0.17 3.99
C LEU A 124 5.23 -0.51 2.76
N ALA A 125 5.00 0.24 1.67
CA ALA A 125 4.48 -0.32 0.43
C ALA A 125 5.48 -1.24 -0.30
N THR A 126 6.79 -1.11 -0.03
CA THR A 126 7.83 -1.97 -0.61
C THR A 126 8.18 -3.16 0.28
N LYS A 127 7.75 -3.16 1.55
CA LYS A 127 7.96 -4.28 2.47
C LYS A 127 7.16 -5.49 2.02
N THR A 128 7.74 -6.66 2.21
CA THR A 128 7.10 -7.94 1.88
C THR A 128 6.86 -8.78 3.13
N ASN A 129 5.75 -9.50 3.13
CA ASN A 129 5.44 -10.48 4.16
C ASN A 129 6.20 -11.81 3.92
N SER A 130 5.87 -12.86 4.69
CA SER A 130 6.50 -14.18 4.57
C SER A 130 6.23 -14.89 3.25
N ASN A 131 5.21 -14.48 2.49
CA ASN A 131 4.95 -14.97 1.14
C ASN A 131 5.62 -14.13 0.05
N GLY A 132 6.32 -13.05 0.42
CA GLY A 132 6.85 -12.10 -0.55
C GLY A 132 5.80 -11.10 -1.06
N ASP A 133 4.57 -11.16 -0.56
CA ASP A 133 3.51 -10.22 -0.94
C ASP A 133 3.81 -8.85 -0.36
N THR A 134 3.61 -7.80 -1.15
CA THR A 134 3.48 -6.42 -0.64
C THR A 134 2.03 -6.13 -0.28
N ALA A 135 1.77 -4.99 0.36
CA ALA A 135 0.39 -4.54 0.59
C ALA A 135 -0.43 -4.41 -0.70
N LEU A 136 0.20 -4.06 -1.83
CA LEU A 136 -0.46 -3.98 -3.12
C LEU A 136 -0.92 -5.36 -3.63
N HIS A 137 -0.16 -6.43 -3.38
CA HIS A 137 -0.58 -7.80 -3.68
C HIS A 137 -1.83 -8.19 -2.89
N LEU A 138 -1.88 -7.83 -1.60
CA LEU A 138 -3.01 -8.16 -0.74
C LEU A 138 -4.27 -7.38 -1.12
N ALA A 139 -4.14 -6.09 -1.46
CA ALA A 139 -5.26 -5.30 -1.99
C ALA A 139 -5.77 -5.88 -3.32
N ALA A 140 -4.85 -6.30 -4.21
CA ALA A 140 -5.19 -6.91 -5.48
C ALA A 140 -5.93 -8.25 -5.30
N LYS A 141 -5.48 -9.07 -4.35
CA LYS A 141 -6.09 -10.34 -3.99
C LYS A 141 -7.46 -10.19 -3.30
N ALA A 142 -7.67 -9.10 -2.57
CA ALA A 142 -8.97 -8.79 -1.95
C ALA A 142 -9.99 -8.24 -2.94
N GLY A 143 -9.54 -7.72 -4.08
CA GLY A 143 -10.42 -7.13 -5.09
C GLY A 143 -10.93 -5.72 -4.74
N ASP A 144 -10.34 -5.07 -3.73
CA ASP A 144 -10.73 -3.71 -3.33
C ASP A 144 -10.06 -2.67 -4.22
N GLU A 145 -10.80 -2.22 -5.23
CA GLU A 145 -10.37 -1.22 -6.20
C GLU A 145 -10.03 0.14 -5.56
N LEU A 146 -10.80 0.58 -4.56
CA LEU A 146 -10.58 1.89 -3.93
C LEU A 146 -9.29 1.88 -3.13
N THR A 147 -9.09 0.84 -2.32
CA THR A 147 -7.87 0.66 -1.52
C THR A 147 -6.65 0.56 -2.42
N LEU A 148 -6.75 -0.22 -3.51
CA LEU A 148 -5.66 -0.32 -4.49
C LEU A 148 -5.36 1.04 -5.14
N SER A 149 -6.38 1.75 -5.60
CA SER A 149 -6.24 3.05 -6.26
C SER A 149 -5.58 4.08 -5.35
N VAL A 150 -5.93 4.11 -4.07
CA VAL A 150 -5.30 5.02 -3.09
C VAL A 150 -3.82 4.69 -2.89
N ILE A 151 -3.46 3.40 -2.79
CA ILE A 151 -2.05 3.01 -2.69
C ILE A 151 -1.29 3.47 -3.94
N VAL A 152 -1.83 3.19 -5.13
CA VAL A 152 -1.22 3.60 -6.41
C VAL A 152 -1.05 5.11 -6.47
N GLN A 153 -2.12 5.86 -6.20
CA GLN A 153 -2.14 7.31 -6.29
C GLN A 153 -1.15 7.95 -5.33
N LEU A 154 -1.14 7.55 -4.05
CA LEU A 154 -0.24 8.15 -3.06
C LEU A 154 1.24 7.85 -3.32
N LEU A 155 1.54 6.73 -3.99
CA LEU A 155 2.90 6.38 -4.40
C LEU A 155 3.34 7.11 -5.68
N THR A 156 2.40 7.49 -6.56
CA THR A 156 2.72 8.03 -7.89
C THR A 156 2.45 9.54 -8.03
N SER A 157 1.70 10.15 -7.11
CA SER A 157 1.25 11.53 -7.24
C SER A 157 2.37 12.55 -7.07
N ASP A 158 2.38 13.58 -7.93
CA ASP A 158 3.28 14.73 -7.79
C ASP A 158 2.67 15.71 -6.81
N VAL A 159 2.77 15.42 -5.52
CA VAL A 159 2.32 16.39 -4.53
C VAL A 159 3.35 17.52 -4.52
N HIS A 160 3.10 18.49 -5.40
CA HIS A 160 3.93 19.65 -5.70
C HIS A 160 3.87 20.71 -4.59
N SER A 161 4.12 20.34 -3.33
CA SER A 161 4.10 21.31 -2.23
C SER A 161 5.24 21.08 -1.24
N GLN A 162 6.08 22.10 -1.16
CA GLN A 162 7.31 22.24 -0.37
C GLN A 162 7.16 22.12 1.16
N SER A 163 6.15 21.41 1.68
CA SER A 163 5.94 21.24 3.14
C SER A 163 5.91 19.78 3.62
N SER A 164 5.88 18.79 2.74
CA SER A 164 6.13 17.39 3.14
C SER A 164 6.73 16.64 1.96
N GLY A 165 8.03 16.35 1.99
CA GLY A 165 8.83 15.74 0.91
C GLY A 165 8.49 14.30 0.51
N TYR A 166 7.21 13.93 0.56
CA TYR A 166 6.71 12.57 0.41
C TYR A 166 5.55 12.59 -0.58
N SER A 167 5.81 12.33 -1.86
CA SER A 167 4.87 11.57 -2.70
C SER A 167 5.42 11.23 -4.10
N ARG A 168 6.27 12.05 -4.73
CA ARG A 168 6.88 11.68 -6.05
C ARG A 168 8.37 11.42 -6.09
N VAL A 169 9.05 11.70 -4.98
CA VAL A 169 10.49 11.45 -4.84
C VAL A 169 10.77 9.94 -4.66
N TRP A 170 9.86 9.22 -4.00
CA TRP A 170 10.09 7.81 -3.62
C TRP A 170 10.17 6.87 -4.82
N VAL A 171 9.18 6.89 -5.73
CA VAL A 171 9.17 6.01 -6.91
C VAL A 171 10.34 6.30 -7.86
N LYS A 172 10.88 7.52 -7.88
CA LYS A 172 12.06 7.87 -8.71
C LYS A 172 13.39 7.42 -8.10
N GLU A 173 13.44 7.19 -6.80
CA GLU A 173 14.66 6.82 -6.08
C GLU A 173 14.78 5.32 -5.80
N VAL A 174 13.70 4.57 -6.00
CA VAL A 174 13.64 3.11 -5.83
C VAL A 174 14.09 2.44 -7.14
N GLU A 175 14.83 1.33 -7.04
CA GLU A 175 15.21 0.53 -8.20
C GLU A 175 13.96 -0.01 -8.89
N ASP A 176 14.04 -0.19 -10.21
CA ASP A 176 12.89 -0.56 -11.04
C ASP A 176 12.18 -1.84 -10.54
N ASP A 177 12.96 -2.84 -10.12
CA ASP A 177 12.46 -4.11 -9.55
C ASP A 177 11.88 -3.98 -8.12
N ASP A 178 12.17 -2.90 -7.42
CA ASP A 178 11.66 -2.61 -6.08
C ASP A 178 10.38 -1.76 -6.10
N LEU A 179 9.94 -1.31 -7.28
CA LEU A 179 8.64 -0.67 -7.43
C LEU A 179 7.52 -1.61 -6.99
N PRO A 180 6.59 -1.19 -6.11
CA PRO A 180 5.52 -2.05 -5.62
C PRO A 180 4.68 -2.72 -6.70
N PHE A 181 4.55 -2.09 -7.88
CA PHE A 181 3.83 -2.59 -9.05
C PHE A 181 4.55 -3.72 -9.80
N ARG A 182 5.90 -3.71 -9.78
CA ARG A 182 6.77 -4.69 -10.46
C ARG A 182 7.23 -5.81 -9.54
N LYS A 183 7.14 -5.59 -8.23
CA LYS A 183 7.53 -6.56 -7.21
C LYS A 183 6.82 -7.89 -7.42
N ARG A 184 7.59 -8.99 -7.35
CA ARG A 184 7.09 -10.36 -7.44
C ARG A 184 7.12 -11.03 -6.08
N ASN A 185 6.04 -11.69 -5.70
CA ASN A 185 5.99 -12.52 -4.50
C ASN A 185 6.77 -13.84 -4.67
N LYS A 186 6.71 -14.74 -3.68
CA LYS A 186 7.42 -16.03 -3.74
C LYS A 186 6.90 -16.97 -4.84
N GLN A 187 5.72 -16.73 -5.41
CA GLN A 187 5.20 -17.46 -6.56
C GLN A 187 5.65 -16.83 -7.88
N GLY A 188 6.39 -15.71 -7.84
CA GLY A 188 6.73 -14.93 -9.01
C GLY A 188 5.58 -14.05 -9.51
N ASN A 189 4.45 -14.02 -8.80
CA ASN A 189 3.29 -13.23 -9.16
C ASN A 189 3.53 -11.77 -8.79
N THR A 190 3.16 -10.86 -9.68
CA THR A 190 2.94 -9.44 -9.34
C THR A 190 1.53 -9.23 -8.80
N ALA A 191 1.23 -8.04 -8.28
CA ALA A 191 -0.15 -7.69 -7.90
C ALA A 191 -1.15 -7.89 -9.05
N LEU A 192 -0.74 -7.67 -10.31
CA LEU A 192 -1.58 -7.89 -11.48
C LEU A 192 -1.90 -9.38 -11.70
N HIS A 193 -0.95 -10.28 -11.44
CA HIS A 193 -1.22 -11.72 -11.45
C HIS A 193 -2.24 -12.09 -10.38
N GLU A 194 -2.07 -11.60 -9.14
CA GLU A 194 -2.97 -11.89 -8.03
C GLU A 194 -4.39 -11.39 -8.31
N ALA A 195 -4.56 -10.19 -8.90
CA ALA A 195 -5.89 -9.71 -9.31
C ALA A 195 -6.58 -10.66 -10.29
N LEU A 196 -5.85 -11.15 -11.31
CA LEU A 196 -6.40 -12.07 -12.31
C LEU A 196 -6.65 -13.47 -11.75
N ILE A 197 -5.75 -14.02 -10.94
CA ILE A 197 -5.92 -15.34 -10.29
C ILE A 197 -7.19 -15.36 -9.42
N ASN A 198 -7.55 -14.24 -8.81
CA ASN A 198 -8.74 -14.11 -7.97
C ASN A 198 -9.96 -13.53 -8.72
N GLY A 199 -9.87 -13.33 -10.04
CA GLY A 199 -10.98 -12.89 -10.89
C GLY A 199 -11.38 -11.41 -10.77
N HIS A 200 -10.53 -10.58 -10.18
CA HIS A 200 -10.75 -9.15 -9.97
C HIS A 200 -10.34 -8.33 -11.22
N GLN A 201 -11.10 -8.47 -12.30
CA GLN A 201 -10.80 -7.88 -13.61
C GLN A 201 -10.64 -6.36 -13.58
N TRP A 202 -11.48 -5.62 -12.86
CA TRP A 202 -11.37 -4.15 -12.75
C TRP A 202 -10.09 -3.71 -12.06
N VAL A 203 -9.72 -4.39 -10.97
CA VAL A 203 -8.47 -4.18 -10.25
C VAL A 203 -7.28 -4.50 -11.15
N ALA A 204 -7.36 -5.55 -11.96
CA ALA A 204 -6.33 -5.90 -12.94
C ALA A 204 -6.18 -4.81 -14.02
N LEU A 205 -7.28 -4.26 -14.53
CA LEU A 205 -7.24 -3.16 -15.51
C LEU A 205 -6.64 -1.88 -14.92
N ASN A 206 -6.95 -1.55 -13.67
CA ASN A 206 -6.38 -0.39 -12.96
C ASN A 206 -4.86 -0.55 -12.77
N LEU A 207 -4.41 -1.73 -12.31
CA LEU A 207 -2.99 -2.06 -12.21
C LEU A 207 -2.27 -2.01 -13.56
N PHE A 208 -2.91 -2.52 -14.62
CA PHE A 208 -2.37 -2.45 -15.97
C PHE A 208 -2.21 -1.01 -16.46
N GLY A 209 -3.20 -0.15 -16.21
CA GLY A 209 -3.12 1.28 -16.54
C GLY A 209 -2.00 2.01 -15.79
N SER A 210 -1.61 1.51 -14.62
CA SER A 210 -0.52 2.07 -13.81
C SER A 210 0.86 1.67 -14.34
N ASP A 211 1.04 0.42 -14.78
CA ASP A 211 2.27 -0.06 -15.40
C ASP A 211 2.01 -1.16 -16.43
N PRO A 212 1.89 -0.80 -17.72
CA PRO A 212 1.58 -1.74 -18.78
C PRO A 212 2.63 -2.83 -19.01
N GLN A 213 3.90 -2.61 -18.61
CA GLN A 213 4.99 -3.56 -18.89
C GLN A 213 4.85 -4.85 -18.08
N VAL A 214 4.16 -4.79 -16.94
CA VAL A 214 3.98 -5.93 -16.03
C VAL A 214 3.15 -7.06 -16.68
N VAL A 215 2.39 -6.76 -17.74
CA VAL A 215 1.55 -7.74 -18.45
C VAL A 215 2.35 -8.89 -19.10
N PHE A 216 3.66 -8.73 -19.27
CA PHE A 216 4.57 -9.73 -19.86
C PHE A 216 5.41 -10.47 -18.84
N TYR A 217 5.32 -10.12 -17.56
CA TYR A 217 6.15 -10.72 -16.52
C TYR A 217 5.70 -12.16 -16.27
N LEU A 218 6.63 -13.11 -16.33
CA LEU A 218 6.32 -14.51 -16.07
C LEU A 218 6.43 -14.81 -14.58
N ASN A 219 5.41 -15.47 -14.03
CA ASN A 219 5.49 -16.08 -12.71
C ASN A 219 6.29 -17.41 -12.74
N ARG A 220 6.37 -18.11 -11.60
CA ARG A 220 7.10 -19.39 -11.51
C ARG A 220 6.46 -20.55 -12.31
N GLU A 221 5.20 -20.42 -12.71
CA GLU A 221 4.53 -21.35 -13.62
C GLU A 221 4.80 -21.03 -15.09
N GLY A 222 5.57 -19.96 -15.37
CA GLY A 222 5.80 -19.48 -16.74
C GLY A 222 4.59 -18.78 -17.35
N LYS A 223 3.61 -18.38 -16.54
CA LYS A 223 2.40 -17.68 -16.99
C LYS A 223 2.57 -16.18 -16.80
N SER A 224 2.22 -15.40 -17.82
CA SER A 224 2.08 -13.95 -17.73
C SER A 224 0.67 -13.56 -17.27
N PRO A 225 0.44 -12.32 -16.81
CA PRO A 225 -0.91 -11.81 -16.58
C PRO A 225 -1.80 -11.92 -17.83
N LEU A 226 -1.26 -11.61 -19.01
CA LEU A 226 -2.01 -11.75 -20.25
C LEU A 226 -2.45 -13.20 -20.50
N TYR A 227 -1.56 -14.16 -20.23
CA TYR A 227 -1.88 -15.57 -20.33
C TYR A 227 -2.97 -15.96 -19.34
N LEU A 228 -2.88 -15.54 -18.08
CA LEU A 228 -3.89 -15.82 -17.05
C LEU A 228 -5.27 -15.25 -17.42
N ALA A 229 -5.31 -14.04 -17.98
CA ALA A 229 -6.55 -13.44 -18.46
C ALA A 229 -7.18 -14.25 -19.60
N ALA A 230 -6.36 -14.73 -20.55
CA ALA A 230 -6.83 -15.57 -21.65
C ALA A 230 -7.28 -16.96 -21.18
N GLU A 231 -6.51 -17.61 -20.29
CA GLU A 231 -6.83 -18.91 -19.70
C GLU A 231 -8.16 -18.88 -18.93
N ALA A 232 -8.42 -17.78 -18.21
CA ALA A 232 -9.64 -17.60 -17.44
C ALA A 232 -10.84 -17.07 -18.24
N GLY A 233 -10.66 -16.73 -19.53
CA GLY A 233 -11.74 -16.18 -20.38
C GLY A 233 -12.14 -14.74 -20.02
N TYR A 234 -11.22 -13.92 -19.51
CA TYR A 234 -11.46 -12.52 -19.18
C TYR A 234 -11.31 -11.64 -20.42
N ASP A 235 -12.26 -11.75 -21.34
CA ASP A 235 -12.24 -11.08 -22.65
C ASP A 235 -11.96 -9.58 -22.54
N SER A 236 -12.56 -8.88 -21.57
CA SER A 236 -12.32 -7.45 -21.35
C SER A 236 -10.86 -7.15 -21.01
N CYS A 237 -10.21 -7.98 -20.19
CA CYS A 237 -8.78 -7.84 -19.88
C CYS A 237 -7.92 -8.17 -21.10
N VAL A 238 -8.22 -9.26 -21.83
CA VAL A 238 -7.48 -9.70 -23.01
C VAL A 238 -7.54 -8.66 -24.14
N LEU A 239 -8.68 -7.99 -24.30
CA LEU A 239 -8.88 -6.93 -25.29
C LEU A 239 -8.19 -5.62 -24.90
N ALA A 240 -8.18 -5.27 -23.61
CA ALA A 240 -7.58 -4.04 -23.12
C ALA A 240 -6.05 -4.12 -22.99
N MET A 241 -5.52 -5.26 -22.56
CA MET A 241 -4.09 -5.50 -22.43
C MET A 241 -3.50 -5.78 -23.82
N PRO A 242 -2.55 -4.98 -24.31
CA PRO A 242 -2.05 -5.12 -25.67
C PRO A 242 -1.42 -6.50 -25.85
N GLN A 243 -1.94 -7.23 -26.83
CA GLN A 243 -1.24 -8.36 -27.43
C GLN A 243 0.03 -7.77 -28.04
N SER A 244 1.22 -8.15 -27.57
CA SER A 244 2.49 -7.60 -28.05
C SER A 244 2.55 -7.61 -29.59
N SER A 245 2.27 -6.46 -30.20
CA SER A 245 2.22 -6.28 -31.66
C SER A 245 3.31 -5.29 -32.07
N SER A 246 4.51 -5.50 -31.55
CA SER A 246 5.68 -4.67 -31.87
C SER A 246 6.97 -5.43 -31.62
N TRP A 247 7.17 -6.49 -32.38
CA TRP A 247 8.48 -7.02 -32.74
C TRP A 247 8.61 -7.07 -34.28
N GLN A 248 8.33 -5.94 -34.93
CA GLN A 248 8.88 -5.64 -36.25
C GLN A 248 10.08 -4.72 -36.09
#